data_AF-A0A2S5RAH0-F1
#
_entry.id   AF-A0A2S5RAH0-F1
#
_cell.length_a   1.000
_cell.length_b   1.000
_cell.length_c   1.000
_cell.angle_alpha   90.00
_cell.angle_beta   90.00
_cell.angle_gamma   90.00
#
_symmetry.space_group_name_H-M   'P 1'
#
loop_
_entity.id
_entity.type
_entity.pdbx_description
1 polymer ?
#
loop_
_entity_poly.entity_id
_entity_poly.type
_entity_poly.pdbx_seq_one_letter_code
_entity_poly.pdbx_strand_id
1 'polypeptide(L)'
;MKKTLILLGNFLVTTLIISATTTVISCSKESNKIDLSHGIAVTNIKVGMNQSEAQENIQKTLAMQPGLDNIQLNVDYAITNLGDFVIPGQIWVKALANSALVEGEFTIDIAKVDISRDIIRDVKIGMDKKRAVTNIINDINLESKLHDVSLKEITISGSGWEPEDIVVPGDIWVKALATSKLITGQFAIQNGKVDISQDVVDDVKLGMDKKQATTNIINDINLEGHMHGIQIDELTITGTGWEDPKIVTAGDILVQAQIDAPWITGKFNLHFDKINITNTQVVGGIDAGMKSADVEAKILVNIQKQAPWITKVDFKTLGLKDVVQEQDTITVFAKDTSQWITGDFNLIVIPTKRDLTGLVIDSIKVGASAVEVEMLIYVAVRLRSPFATRNDYTITGLNLTVKSGDVITVTAKEASLTTKGEFTIKIN
;
A
#
# COMPACT_ATOMS: atom_id res chain seq x y z
N MET A 1 23.78 80.23 76.65
CA MET A 1 24.95 80.25 77.57
C MET A 1 26.20 80.53 76.73
N LYS A 2 27.18 81.35 77.17
CA LYS A 2 28.57 80.94 77.52
C LYS A 2 29.11 79.74 76.73
N LYS A 3 30.33 79.69 76.14
CA LYS A 3 31.49 80.59 75.86
C LYS A 3 32.42 79.78 74.88
N THR A 4 33.47 80.17 74.14
CA THR A 4 34.42 81.32 73.93
C THR A 4 34.95 81.15 72.47
N LEU A 5 35.34 82.15 71.62
CA LEU A 5 36.59 82.95 71.55
C LEU A 5 37.88 82.15 71.92
N ILE A 6 39.08 82.26 71.31
CA ILE A 6 39.75 83.19 70.36
C ILE A 6 40.90 82.34 69.69
N LEU A 7 41.31 82.43 68.41
CA LEU A 7 41.84 83.49 67.52
C LEU A 7 43.40 83.69 67.60
N LEU A 8 44.04 83.85 66.42
CA LEU A 8 45.42 84.32 66.14
C LEU A 8 46.65 83.44 66.46
N GLY A 9 47.67 83.53 65.59
CA GLY A 9 49.01 82.92 65.75
C GLY A 9 49.78 82.81 64.42
N ASN A 10 50.54 83.84 64.03
CA ASN A 10 51.13 83.97 62.68
C ASN A 10 52.63 83.63 62.62
N PHE A 11 53.06 83.12 61.47
CA PHE A 11 54.37 83.36 60.80
C PHE A 11 55.69 82.60 61.18
N LEU A 12 56.31 82.10 60.09
CA LEU A 12 57.75 82.12 59.71
C LEU A 12 58.74 80.97 60.07
N VAL A 13 59.05 80.16 59.03
CA VAL A 13 60.39 79.74 58.51
C VAL A 13 61.23 78.61 59.18
N THR A 14 61.62 77.65 58.31
CA THR A 14 62.71 76.63 58.39
C THR A 14 62.83 75.77 59.65
N THR A 15 62.78 74.44 59.55
CA THR A 15 63.89 73.66 58.95
C THR A 15 63.46 72.44 58.12
N LEU A 16 64.37 72.00 57.24
CA LEU A 16 64.24 70.80 56.42
C LEU A 16 64.77 69.57 57.19
N ILE A 17 63.89 68.64 57.57
CA ILE A 17 64.28 67.29 58.00
C ILE A 17 63.42 66.27 57.26
N ILE A 18 64.07 65.31 56.61
CA ILE A 18 63.44 64.25 55.83
C ILE A 18 63.10 63.09 56.78
N SER A 19 61.81 62.84 56.99
CA SER A 19 61.31 61.58 57.56
C SER A 19 60.35 60.95 56.56
N ALA A 20 60.73 59.80 56.00
CA ALA A 20 59.93 59.10 55.01
C ALA A 20 58.76 58.37 55.69
N THR A 21 57.61 59.03 55.80
CA THR A 21 56.34 58.33 55.99
C THR A 21 56.07 57.52 54.71
N THR A 22 56.40 56.23 54.75
CA THR A 22 56.09 55.29 53.66
C THR A 22 54.58 55.17 53.55
N THR A 23 53.98 55.97 52.67
CA THR A 23 52.66 55.69 52.11
C THR A 23 52.78 54.32 51.46
N VAL A 24 52.20 53.29 52.08
CA VAL A 24 52.06 51.98 51.45
C VAL A 24 51.01 52.14 50.37
N ILE A 25 51.45 52.62 49.21
CA ILE A 25 50.72 52.49 47.96
C ILE A 25 50.65 50.99 47.72
N SER A 26 49.55 50.40 48.17
CA SER A 26 49.11 49.11 47.71
C SER A 26 48.95 49.22 46.19
N CYS A 27 49.96 48.80 45.44
CA CYS A 27 49.76 48.32 44.09
C CYS A 27 48.77 47.15 44.21
N SER A 28 47.48 47.45 44.06
CA SER A 28 46.50 46.46 43.68
C SER A 28 47.09 45.73 42.49
N LYS A 29 47.32 44.42 42.63
CA LYS A 29 47.63 43.59 41.47
C LYS A 29 46.56 43.89 40.43
N GLU A 30 46.97 44.37 39.26
CA GLU A 30 46.13 44.24 38.07
C GLU A 30 45.83 42.74 37.97
N SER A 31 44.57 42.38 38.15
CA SER A 31 44.16 40.99 38.06
C SER A 31 44.19 40.62 36.60
N ASN A 32 45.10 39.72 36.22
CA ASN A 32 45.19 39.11 34.89
C ASN A 32 44.00 38.16 34.61
N LYS A 33 42.80 38.57 35.01
CA LYS A 33 41.54 37.92 34.71
C LYS A 33 41.16 38.23 33.27
N ILE A 34 40.46 37.30 32.65
CA ILE A 34 39.86 37.51 31.34
C ILE A 34 38.41 37.95 31.56
N ASP A 35 38.07 39.13 31.03
CA ASP A 35 36.72 39.66 31.05
C ASP A 35 35.84 38.94 30.02
N LEU A 36 34.83 38.22 30.50
CA LEU A 36 33.87 37.47 29.69
C LEU A 36 32.95 38.39 28.86
N SER A 37 32.89 39.68 29.17
CA SER A 37 31.96 40.64 28.55
C SER A 37 32.31 41.01 27.10
N HIS A 38 33.48 40.57 26.58
CA HIS A 38 34.00 41.00 25.29
C HIS A 38 34.33 39.81 24.36
N GLY A 39 33.82 39.87 23.13
CA GLY A 39 34.23 39.01 22.01
C GLY A 39 33.64 37.58 21.96
N ILE A 40 32.97 37.12 23.01
CA ILE A 40 32.42 35.75 23.08
C ILE A 40 31.05 35.68 22.39
N ALA A 41 30.94 34.86 21.34
CA ALA A 41 29.69 34.65 20.59
C ALA A 41 29.33 33.16 20.51
N VAL A 42 28.26 32.75 21.20
CA VAL A 42 27.81 31.34 21.25
C VAL A 42 26.63 31.12 20.29
N THR A 43 26.94 30.73 19.05
CA THR A 43 25.96 30.64 17.94
C THR A 43 25.20 29.31 17.84
N ASN A 44 25.61 28.29 18.61
CA ASN A 44 25.11 26.92 18.46
C ASN A 44 23.95 26.55 19.41
N ILE A 45 23.53 27.46 20.31
CA ILE A 45 22.41 27.23 21.22
C ILE A 45 21.08 27.51 20.52
N LYS A 46 20.09 26.62 20.67
CA LYS A 46 18.78 26.70 20.00
C LYS A 46 17.65 26.32 20.95
N VAL A 47 16.44 26.83 20.69
CA VAL A 47 15.21 26.42 21.40
C VAL A 47 15.04 24.90 21.31
N GLY A 48 14.56 24.28 22.39
CA GLY A 48 14.35 22.82 22.46
C GLY A 48 15.61 22.01 22.79
N MET A 49 16.82 22.57 22.65
CA MET A 49 18.06 21.95 23.10
C MET A 49 18.00 21.64 24.60
N ASN A 50 18.41 20.45 25.02
CA ASN A 50 18.41 20.05 26.43
C ASN A 50 19.53 20.77 27.21
N GLN A 51 19.38 20.85 28.54
CA GLN A 51 20.32 21.55 29.42
C GLN A 51 21.77 21.08 29.25
N SER A 52 22.01 19.77 29.13
CA SER A 52 23.37 19.20 29.05
C SER A 52 24.07 19.57 27.74
N GLU A 53 23.37 19.45 26.61
CA GLU A 53 23.86 19.83 25.29
C GLU A 53 24.11 21.35 25.19
N ALA A 54 23.26 22.16 25.83
CA ALA A 54 23.46 23.60 25.90
C ALA A 54 24.69 23.97 26.76
N GLN A 55 24.88 23.31 27.91
CA GLN A 55 26.06 23.49 28.76
C GLN A 55 27.35 23.06 28.05
N GLU A 56 27.36 21.91 27.36
CA GLU A 56 28.52 21.45 26.57
C GLU A 56 28.87 22.45 25.45
N ASN A 57 27.87 22.93 24.69
CA ASN A 57 28.12 23.91 23.64
C ASN A 57 28.67 25.24 24.19
N ILE A 58 28.18 25.71 25.34
CA ILE A 58 28.74 26.91 26.02
C ILE A 58 30.19 26.65 26.47
N GLN A 59 30.45 25.53 27.17
CA GLN A 59 31.79 25.13 27.62
C GLN A 59 32.78 25.05 26.45
N LYS A 60 32.37 24.44 25.34
CA LYS A 60 33.15 24.25 24.12
C LYS A 60 33.46 25.58 23.42
N THR A 61 32.51 26.52 23.38
CA THR A 61 32.75 27.86 22.83
C THR A 61 33.66 28.71 23.73
N LEU A 62 33.58 28.54 25.05
CA LEU A 62 34.48 29.18 26.02
C LEU A 62 35.91 28.64 25.86
N ALA A 63 36.11 27.32 25.87
CA ALA A 63 37.41 26.68 25.73
C ALA A 63 38.10 26.93 24.37
N MET A 64 37.38 27.47 23.38
CA MET A 64 37.93 27.93 22.10
C MET A 64 38.42 29.40 22.13
N GLN A 65 38.14 30.16 23.19
CA GLN A 65 38.65 31.54 23.34
C GLN A 65 40.08 31.54 23.91
N PRO A 66 40.99 32.40 23.42
CA PRO A 66 42.34 32.50 23.95
C PRO A 66 42.38 32.75 25.47
N GLY A 67 42.97 31.81 26.21
CA GLY A 67 43.14 31.87 27.67
C GLY A 67 41.95 31.40 28.53
N LEU A 68 40.83 30.99 27.91
CA LEU A 68 39.68 30.39 28.61
C LEU A 68 39.67 28.85 28.54
N ASP A 69 40.78 28.24 28.13
CA ASP A 69 40.93 26.78 27.98
C ASP A 69 40.92 26.01 29.31
N ASN A 70 41.10 26.69 30.44
CA ASN A 70 41.21 26.09 31.78
C ASN A 70 40.07 26.49 32.76
N ILE A 71 39.07 27.28 32.36
CA ILE A 71 38.01 27.73 33.28
C ILE A 71 36.97 26.64 33.55
N GLN A 72 36.47 26.57 34.78
CA GLN A 72 35.54 25.50 35.20
C GLN A 72 34.14 26.01 35.58
N LEU A 73 33.10 25.34 35.07
CA LEU A 73 31.71 25.62 35.43
C LEU A 73 31.48 25.37 36.93
N ASN A 74 30.78 26.29 37.58
CA ASN A 74 30.54 26.35 39.04
C ASN A 74 31.79 26.58 39.91
N VAL A 75 32.95 26.88 39.31
CA VAL A 75 34.19 27.26 40.02
C VAL A 75 34.63 28.66 39.60
N ASP A 76 34.70 28.90 38.28
CA ASP A 76 35.08 30.18 37.68
C ASP A 76 33.90 30.98 37.16
N TYR A 77 32.86 30.30 36.65
CA TYR A 77 31.68 30.93 36.07
C TYR A 77 30.43 30.09 36.32
N ALA A 78 29.26 30.70 36.21
CA ALA A 78 27.96 30.05 36.27
C ALA A 78 27.12 30.37 35.03
N ILE A 79 26.32 29.39 34.60
CA ILE A 79 25.30 29.57 33.56
C ILE A 79 23.95 29.70 34.27
N THR A 80 23.19 30.75 33.99
CA THR A 80 21.91 31.04 34.64
C THR A 80 20.82 31.39 33.62
N ASN A 81 19.56 31.22 34.03
CA ASN A 81 18.39 31.20 33.15
C ASN A 81 18.41 30.10 32.05
N LEU A 82 19.09 28.97 32.35
CA LEU A 82 19.06 27.75 31.54
C LEU A 82 18.32 26.64 32.30
N GLY A 83 17.07 26.40 31.94
CA GLY A 83 16.27 25.28 32.48
C GLY A 83 16.59 23.94 31.80
N ASP A 84 15.75 22.94 32.06
CA ASP A 84 15.87 21.57 31.52
C ASP A 84 15.96 21.54 29.98
N PHE A 85 15.28 22.51 29.33
CA PHE A 85 15.40 22.81 27.91
C PHE A 85 15.60 24.31 27.70
N VAL A 86 16.28 24.66 26.61
CA VAL A 86 16.46 26.04 26.15
C VAL A 86 15.14 26.61 25.65
N ILE A 87 14.77 27.78 26.17
CA ILE A 87 13.62 28.58 25.75
C ILE A 87 14.07 29.97 25.27
N PRO A 88 13.25 30.67 24.45
CA PRO A 88 13.54 32.04 24.04
C PRO A 88 13.66 33.02 25.22
N GLY A 89 14.63 33.92 25.12
CA GLY A 89 15.07 34.80 26.21
C GLY A 89 16.60 34.91 26.24
N GLN A 90 17.16 35.38 27.36
CA GLN A 90 18.60 35.53 27.54
C GLN A 90 19.14 34.45 28.49
N ILE A 91 20.06 33.62 28.02
CA ILE A 91 20.90 32.78 28.89
C ILE A 91 22.10 33.64 29.32
N TRP A 92 22.41 33.65 30.61
CA TRP A 92 23.49 34.47 31.15
C TRP A 92 24.67 33.62 31.56
N VAL A 93 25.87 33.97 31.09
CA VAL A 93 27.14 33.36 31.49
C VAL A 93 27.91 34.40 32.30
N LYS A 94 28.00 34.20 33.62
CA LYS A 94 28.53 35.19 34.58
C LYS A 94 29.75 34.62 35.30
N ALA A 95 30.83 35.39 35.41
CA ALA A 95 31.97 35.02 36.24
C ALA A 95 31.56 34.96 37.72
N LEU A 96 32.10 34.00 38.45
CA LEU A 96 31.90 33.88 39.90
C LEU A 96 32.82 34.86 40.63
N ALA A 97 32.29 35.54 41.65
CA ALA A 97 33.00 36.60 42.37
C ALA A 97 34.33 36.15 43.01
N ASN A 98 34.48 34.86 43.27
CA ASN A 98 35.68 34.22 43.81
C ASN A 98 36.58 33.56 42.74
N SER A 99 36.27 33.66 41.44
CA SER A 99 37.15 33.15 40.37
C SER A 99 38.49 33.88 40.42
N ALA A 100 39.57 33.13 40.19
CA ALA A 100 40.91 33.66 39.99
C ALA A 100 41.22 33.97 38.51
N LEU A 101 40.43 33.43 37.57
CA LEU A 101 40.72 33.40 36.14
C LEU A 101 39.88 34.38 35.32
N VAL A 102 38.64 34.67 35.72
CA VAL A 102 37.69 35.48 34.93
C VAL A 102 36.93 36.53 35.75
N GLU A 103 36.38 37.51 35.04
CA GLU A 103 35.39 38.47 35.52
C GLU A 103 34.38 38.82 34.41
N GLY A 104 33.42 39.70 34.72
CA GLY A 104 32.40 40.12 33.76
C GLY A 104 31.33 39.06 33.44
N GLU A 105 30.53 39.35 32.42
CA GLU A 105 29.41 38.51 32.00
C GLU A 105 28.96 38.81 30.56
N PHE A 106 28.38 37.80 29.90
CA PHE A 106 27.70 37.97 28.61
C PHE A 106 26.35 37.25 28.57
N THR A 107 25.50 37.70 27.64
CA THR A 107 24.21 37.10 27.32
C THR A 107 24.24 36.34 26.01
N ILE A 108 23.52 35.23 25.95
CA ILE A 108 23.21 34.51 24.71
C ILE A 108 21.72 34.73 24.45
N ASP A 109 21.43 35.53 23.42
CA ASP A 109 20.06 35.86 23.02
C ASP A 109 19.45 34.72 22.19
N ILE A 110 18.46 34.02 22.77
CA ILE A 110 17.71 32.96 22.12
C ILE A 110 16.41 33.54 21.56
N ALA A 111 16.31 33.59 20.23
CA ALA A 111 15.09 33.96 19.52
C ALA A 111 14.07 32.81 19.50
N LYS A 112 12.78 33.14 19.29
CA LYS A 112 11.75 32.14 18.96
C LYS A 112 12.04 31.51 17.59
N VAL A 113 11.64 30.25 17.40
CA VAL A 113 11.72 29.61 16.07
C VAL A 113 10.56 30.10 15.20
N ASP A 114 10.87 30.49 13.96
CA ASP A 114 9.88 30.92 12.97
C ASP A 114 9.40 29.74 12.15
N ILE A 115 8.16 29.29 12.40
CA ILE A 115 7.53 28.17 11.70
C ILE A 115 7.03 28.54 10.29
N SER A 116 7.26 29.77 9.80
CA SER A 116 6.77 30.24 8.49
C SER A 116 7.28 29.47 7.27
N ARG A 117 8.19 28.50 7.47
CA ARG A 117 8.81 27.66 6.43
C ARG A 117 8.67 26.16 6.68
N ASP A 118 7.95 25.76 7.73
CA ASP A 118 7.73 24.35 8.06
C ASP A 118 6.84 23.70 7.00
N ILE A 119 7.15 22.46 6.60
CA ILE A 119 6.43 21.71 5.55
C ILE A 119 5.83 20.46 6.18
N ILE A 120 4.56 20.57 6.56
CA ILE A 120 3.77 19.44 7.07
C ILE A 120 3.43 18.51 5.91
N ARG A 121 3.63 17.20 6.10
CA ARG A 121 3.40 16.18 5.04
C ARG A 121 2.32 15.18 5.41
N ASP A 122 2.15 14.92 6.70
CA ASP A 122 1.26 13.86 7.19
C ASP A 122 -0.19 14.35 7.47
N VAL A 123 -0.65 15.37 6.72
CA VAL A 123 -2.06 15.79 6.67
C VAL A 123 -2.63 15.39 5.32
N LYS A 124 -3.74 14.64 5.33
CA LYS A 124 -4.41 14.14 4.12
C LYS A 124 -5.92 14.38 4.19
N ILE A 125 -6.54 14.52 3.02
CA ILE A 125 -7.99 14.52 2.85
C ILE A 125 -8.63 13.31 3.56
N GLY A 126 -9.75 13.55 4.24
CA GLY A 126 -10.49 12.52 4.98
C GLY A 126 -9.93 12.17 6.36
N MET A 127 -8.76 12.70 6.74
CA MET A 127 -8.20 12.48 8.07
C MET A 127 -9.04 13.19 9.14
N ASP A 128 -9.25 12.52 10.28
CA ASP A 128 -9.88 13.16 11.42
C ASP A 128 -9.02 14.31 11.98
N LYS A 129 -9.66 15.40 12.38
CA LYS A 129 -8.98 16.62 12.86
C LYS A 129 -8.09 16.38 14.05
N LYS A 130 -8.42 15.45 14.95
CA LYS A 130 -7.59 15.14 16.12
C LYS A 130 -6.26 14.52 15.67
N ARG A 131 -6.27 13.59 14.72
CA ARG A 131 -5.08 12.98 14.12
C ARG A 131 -4.31 13.98 13.25
N ALA A 132 -4.99 14.75 12.41
CA ALA A 132 -4.35 15.79 11.59
C ALA A 132 -3.63 16.86 12.43
N VAL A 133 -4.28 17.35 13.49
CA VAL A 133 -3.67 18.26 14.49
C VAL A 133 -2.49 17.59 15.20
N THR A 134 -2.59 16.29 15.52
CA THR A 134 -1.48 15.54 16.12
C THR A 134 -0.27 15.48 15.17
N ASN A 135 -0.51 15.20 13.89
CA ASN A 135 0.53 15.13 12.87
C ASN A 135 1.17 16.51 12.62
N ILE A 136 0.38 17.59 12.53
CA ILE A 136 0.88 18.97 12.47
C ILE A 136 1.84 19.28 13.63
N ILE A 137 1.46 18.89 14.86
CA ILE A 137 2.29 19.13 16.05
C ILE A 137 3.57 18.27 16.03
N ASN A 138 3.49 17.03 15.55
CA ASN A 138 4.66 16.16 15.42
C ASN A 138 5.65 16.67 14.37
N ASP A 139 5.16 17.05 13.18
CA ASP A 139 5.99 17.58 12.08
C ASP A 139 6.69 18.90 12.50
N ILE A 140 6.00 19.82 13.20
CA ILE A 140 6.62 21.03 13.75
C ILE A 140 7.71 20.69 14.78
N ASN A 141 7.43 19.79 15.74
CA ASN A 141 8.45 19.39 16.72
C ASN A 141 9.66 18.72 16.04
N LEU A 142 9.45 17.96 14.95
CA LEU A 142 10.50 17.26 14.21
C LEU A 142 11.37 18.20 13.37
N GLU A 143 10.78 18.97 12.46
CA GLU A 143 11.50 19.84 11.51
C GLU A 143 12.18 21.02 12.23
N SER A 144 11.45 21.70 13.14
CA SER A 144 12.01 22.79 13.96
C SER A 144 12.89 22.29 15.12
N LYS A 145 13.02 20.98 15.33
CA LYS A 145 13.74 20.33 16.47
C LYS A 145 13.31 20.83 17.85
N LEU A 146 12.01 21.03 18.00
CA LEU A 146 11.40 21.51 19.24
C LEU A 146 10.95 20.35 20.12
N HIS A 147 10.82 20.67 21.41
CA HIS A 147 10.19 19.82 22.40
C HIS A 147 9.08 20.64 23.08
N ASP A 148 7.91 20.01 23.28
CA ASP A 148 6.69 20.60 23.87
C ASP A 148 5.98 21.72 23.07
N VAL A 149 6.09 21.76 21.73
CA VAL A 149 5.06 22.47 20.94
C VAL A 149 3.74 21.72 21.09
N SER A 150 2.67 22.45 21.40
CA SER A 150 1.32 21.91 21.64
C SER A 150 0.25 22.93 21.25
N LEU A 151 -1.03 22.57 21.39
CA LEU A 151 -2.18 23.47 21.17
C LEU A 151 -2.23 24.72 22.09
N LYS A 152 -1.30 24.86 23.04
CA LYS A 152 -1.11 26.10 23.82
C LYS A 152 -0.24 27.14 23.10
N GLU A 153 0.54 26.70 22.11
CA GLU A 153 1.50 27.50 21.36
C GLU A 153 0.99 27.85 19.94
N ILE A 154 -0.01 27.13 19.41
CA ILE A 154 -0.58 27.35 18.07
C ILE A 154 -2.11 27.49 18.07
N THR A 155 -2.63 28.25 17.09
CA THR A 155 -4.00 28.17 16.59
C THR A 155 -4.01 27.47 15.24
N ILE A 156 -5.03 26.63 14.99
CA ILE A 156 -5.26 25.96 13.70
C ILE A 156 -6.66 26.34 13.21
N SER A 157 -6.78 26.79 11.97
CA SER A 157 -8.03 27.26 11.35
C SER A 157 -7.98 27.09 9.82
N GLY A 158 -8.89 27.73 9.07
CA GLY A 158 -8.92 27.70 7.60
C GLY A 158 -10.16 27.00 7.03
N SER A 159 -10.23 26.89 5.70
CA SER A 159 -11.32 26.26 4.97
C SER A 159 -11.15 24.75 4.80
N GLY A 160 -9.95 24.20 5.01
CA GLY A 160 -9.67 22.76 4.94
C GLY A 160 -10.24 21.92 6.09
N TRP A 161 -11.36 22.36 6.69
CA TRP A 161 -12.07 21.67 7.78
C TRP A 161 -13.58 21.65 7.52
N GLU A 162 -14.20 20.48 7.59
CA GLU A 162 -15.66 20.34 7.57
C GLU A 162 -16.28 20.47 8.97
N PRO A 163 -17.61 20.70 9.08
CA PRO A 163 -18.33 20.73 10.36
C PRO A 163 -18.22 19.45 11.19
N GLU A 164 -17.92 18.31 10.55
CA GLU A 164 -17.75 17.00 11.20
C GLU A 164 -16.31 16.72 11.67
N ASP A 165 -15.47 17.77 11.73
CA ASP A 165 -14.06 17.70 12.18
C ASP A 165 -13.20 16.74 11.34
N ILE A 166 -13.35 16.82 10.01
CA ILE A 166 -12.58 16.08 8.99
C ILE A 166 -11.77 17.07 8.12
N VAL A 167 -10.59 16.65 7.65
CA VAL A 167 -9.73 17.40 6.72
C VAL A 167 -10.32 17.40 5.31
N VAL A 168 -10.52 18.59 4.72
CA VAL A 168 -11.13 18.77 3.38
C VAL A 168 -10.28 19.64 2.45
N PRO A 169 -10.56 19.66 1.13
CA PRO A 169 -9.82 20.48 0.18
C PRO A 169 -9.97 21.98 0.48
N GLY A 170 -8.84 22.66 0.65
CA GLY A 170 -8.76 24.03 1.13
C GLY A 170 -7.47 24.30 1.91
N ASP A 171 -7.32 25.52 2.43
CA ASP A 171 -6.18 25.88 3.26
C ASP A 171 -6.45 25.49 4.72
N ILE A 172 -5.52 24.80 5.37
CA ILE A 172 -5.41 24.73 6.82
C ILE A 172 -4.31 25.70 7.26
N TRP A 173 -4.70 26.76 7.95
CA TRP A 173 -3.78 27.76 8.49
C TRP A 173 -3.29 27.35 9.87
N VAL A 174 -1.98 27.27 10.04
CA VAL A 174 -1.31 27.00 11.32
C VAL A 174 -0.53 28.24 11.72
N LYS A 175 -0.79 28.74 12.93
CA LYS A 175 -0.26 30.04 13.36
C LYS A 175 0.21 29.99 14.82
N ALA A 176 1.41 30.48 15.07
CA ALA A 176 1.90 30.67 16.43
C ALA A 176 1.03 31.69 17.18
N LEU A 177 0.62 31.34 18.40
CA LEU A 177 -0.09 32.24 19.30
C LEU A 177 0.82 33.40 19.71
N ALA A 178 0.26 34.61 19.85
CA ALA A 178 1.03 35.77 20.33
C ALA A 178 1.62 35.54 21.73
N THR A 179 0.96 34.69 22.53
CA THR A 179 1.39 34.24 23.87
C THR A 179 2.37 33.06 23.86
N SER A 180 2.64 32.44 22.70
CA SER A 180 3.62 31.36 22.58
C SER A 180 4.97 31.80 23.13
N LYS A 181 5.64 30.91 23.87
CA LYS A 181 7.02 31.16 24.31
C LYS A 181 8.02 30.64 23.30
N LEU A 182 7.73 29.54 22.60
CA LEU A 182 8.70 28.82 21.77
C LEU A 182 8.80 29.34 20.33
N ILE A 183 7.67 29.70 19.73
CA ILE A 183 7.54 29.87 18.27
C ILE A 183 6.92 31.21 17.85
N THR A 184 7.13 31.55 16.58
CA THR A 184 6.55 32.72 15.88
C THR A 184 6.21 32.33 14.43
N GLY A 185 5.49 33.21 13.73
CA GLY A 185 5.11 32.99 12.32
C GLY A 185 3.81 32.22 12.13
N GLN A 186 3.54 31.90 10.86
CA GLN A 186 2.37 31.14 10.40
C GLN A 186 2.65 30.54 9.02
N PHE A 187 2.01 29.41 8.71
CA PHE A 187 2.04 28.77 7.39
C PHE A 187 0.63 28.26 7.02
N ALA A 188 0.46 27.84 5.76
CA ALA A 188 -0.75 27.20 5.27
C ALA A 188 -0.42 25.82 4.67
N ILE A 189 -1.18 24.81 5.05
CA ILE A 189 -1.19 23.49 4.42
C ILE A 189 -2.27 23.54 3.34
N GLN A 190 -1.86 23.44 2.08
CA GLN A 190 -2.77 23.48 0.94
C GLN A 190 -3.22 22.06 0.59
N ASN A 191 -4.38 21.67 1.09
CA ASN A 191 -4.96 20.38 0.75
C ASN A 191 -5.72 20.53 -0.59
N GLY A 192 -5.16 19.97 -1.66
CA GLY A 192 -5.87 19.86 -2.94
C GLY A 192 -6.98 18.80 -2.90
N LYS A 193 -7.81 18.77 -3.94
CA LYS A 193 -8.56 17.53 -4.25
C LYS A 193 -7.55 16.43 -4.63
N VAL A 194 -7.89 15.19 -4.31
CA VAL A 194 -7.15 13.99 -4.72
C VAL A 194 -7.26 13.82 -6.24
N ASP A 195 -6.15 13.66 -6.95
CA ASP A 195 -6.15 13.38 -8.39
C ASP A 195 -6.07 11.88 -8.65
N ILE A 196 -7.20 11.28 -9.04
CA ILE A 196 -7.32 9.82 -9.27
C ILE A 196 -6.64 9.35 -10.57
N SER A 197 -5.94 10.22 -11.30
CA SER A 197 -5.44 9.89 -12.65
C SER A 197 -4.29 8.88 -12.71
N GLN A 198 -3.72 8.50 -11.57
CA GLN A 198 -2.62 7.52 -11.47
C GLN A 198 -3.04 6.20 -10.78
N ASP A 199 -4.25 6.12 -10.25
CA ASP A 199 -4.76 5.02 -9.43
C ASP A 199 -4.82 3.69 -10.21
N VAL A 200 -4.56 2.58 -9.52
CA VAL A 200 -4.56 1.24 -10.13
C VAL A 200 -5.67 0.38 -9.54
N VAL A 201 -6.62 -0.04 -10.40
CA VAL A 201 -7.73 -0.93 -10.02
C VAL A 201 -7.49 -2.34 -10.57
N ASP A 202 -6.92 -3.21 -9.74
CA ASP A 202 -6.59 -4.60 -10.09
C ASP A 202 -7.78 -5.56 -9.91
N ASP A 203 -8.79 -5.20 -9.11
CA ASP A 203 -9.83 -6.15 -8.69
C ASP A 203 -11.11 -6.14 -9.55
N VAL A 204 -11.14 -5.36 -10.64
CA VAL A 204 -12.19 -5.44 -11.69
C VAL A 204 -11.79 -6.44 -12.77
N LYS A 205 -12.69 -7.36 -13.11
CA LYS A 205 -12.45 -8.46 -14.07
C LYS A 205 -13.63 -8.60 -15.03
N LEU A 206 -13.38 -9.13 -16.23
CA LEU A 206 -14.42 -9.49 -17.21
C LEU A 206 -15.53 -10.34 -16.56
N GLY A 207 -16.76 -10.16 -17.02
CA GLY A 207 -17.93 -10.92 -16.56
C GLY A 207 -18.44 -10.54 -15.16
N MET A 208 -17.73 -9.68 -14.44
CA MET A 208 -18.18 -9.09 -13.16
C MET A 208 -19.38 -8.18 -13.40
N ASP A 209 -20.34 -8.16 -12.47
CA ASP A 209 -21.49 -7.25 -12.56
C ASP A 209 -21.08 -5.79 -12.26
N LYS A 210 -21.76 -4.82 -12.86
CA LYS A 210 -21.40 -3.40 -12.73
C LYS A 210 -21.46 -2.89 -11.30
N LYS A 211 -22.31 -3.43 -10.42
CA LYS A 211 -22.35 -3.02 -9.01
C LYS A 211 -21.10 -3.53 -8.29
N GLN A 212 -20.76 -4.81 -8.45
CA GLN A 212 -19.52 -5.36 -7.87
C GLN A 212 -18.28 -4.64 -8.41
N ALA A 213 -18.16 -4.47 -9.73
CA ALA A 213 -17.04 -3.76 -10.35
C ALA A 213 -16.93 -2.31 -9.88
N THR A 214 -18.05 -1.60 -9.72
CA THR A 214 -18.06 -0.23 -9.16
C THR A 214 -17.64 -0.21 -7.70
N THR A 215 -18.08 -1.17 -6.89
CA THR A 215 -17.63 -1.31 -5.50
C THR A 215 -16.12 -1.59 -5.43
N ASN A 216 -15.57 -2.42 -6.32
CA ASN A 216 -14.13 -2.69 -6.37
C ASN A 216 -13.33 -1.43 -6.78
N ILE A 217 -13.76 -0.70 -7.82
CA ILE A 217 -13.19 0.61 -8.19
C ILE A 217 -13.14 1.56 -6.98
N ILE A 218 -14.25 1.70 -6.27
CA ILE A 218 -14.35 2.60 -5.11
C ILE A 218 -13.44 2.11 -3.97
N ASN A 219 -13.36 0.80 -3.72
CA ASN A 219 -12.49 0.25 -2.68
C ASN A 219 -11.01 0.51 -3.00
N ASP A 220 -10.56 0.23 -4.22
CA ASP A 220 -9.16 0.36 -4.63
C ASP A 220 -8.69 1.83 -4.52
N ILE A 221 -9.49 2.79 -5.02
CA ILE A 221 -9.22 4.24 -4.86
C ILE A 221 -9.14 4.65 -3.38
N ASN A 222 -10.02 4.13 -2.51
CA ASN A 222 -9.97 4.44 -1.07
C ASN A 222 -8.75 3.78 -0.36
N LEU A 223 -8.19 2.69 -0.91
CA LEU A 223 -7.06 1.96 -0.32
C LEU A 223 -5.70 2.65 -0.53
N GLU A 224 -5.51 3.45 -1.60
CA GLU A 224 -4.26 4.19 -1.85
C GLU A 224 -3.96 5.32 -0.83
N GLY A 225 -4.83 5.49 0.16
CA GLY A 225 -4.58 6.30 1.36
C GLY A 225 -5.48 7.53 1.51
N HIS A 226 -6.58 7.57 0.77
CA HIS A 226 -7.60 8.61 0.80
C HIS A 226 -8.65 8.26 1.85
N MET A 227 -8.34 8.56 3.11
CA MET A 227 -9.05 8.00 4.28
C MET A 227 -10.42 8.62 4.60
N HIS A 228 -11.24 8.99 3.61
CA HIS A 228 -12.71 8.97 3.77
C HIS A 228 -13.42 8.54 2.49
N GLY A 229 -14.33 7.57 2.67
CA GLY A 229 -15.07 6.86 1.63
C GLY A 229 -15.64 7.75 0.54
N ILE A 230 -14.94 7.81 -0.59
CA ILE A 230 -15.45 8.34 -1.86
C ILE A 230 -16.76 7.62 -2.21
N GLN A 231 -17.78 8.39 -2.57
CA GLN A 231 -19.11 7.89 -2.87
C GLN A 231 -19.30 7.61 -4.37
N ILE A 232 -20.29 6.77 -4.70
CA ILE A 232 -20.56 6.33 -6.07
C ILE A 232 -21.05 7.46 -6.99
N ASP A 233 -21.72 8.46 -6.44
CA ASP A 233 -22.22 9.64 -7.15
C ASP A 233 -21.13 10.69 -7.44
N GLU A 234 -20.01 10.65 -6.70
CA GLU A 234 -18.80 11.46 -6.94
C GLU A 234 -18.00 10.97 -8.17
N LEU A 235 -18.39 9.84 -8.77
CA LEU A 235 -17.77 9.25 -9.95
C LEU A 235 -18.75 9.13 -11.14
N THR A 236 -18.27 9.50 -12.32
CA THR A 236 -18.84 9.07 -13.61
C THR A 236 -18.11 7.82 -14.07
N ILE A 237 -18.80 6.67 -14.10
CA ILE A 237 -18.25 5.37 -14.55
C ILE A 237 -18.96 4.92 -15.84
N THR A 238 -18.29 5.13 -16.97
CA THR A 238 -18.82 4.96 -18.34
C THR A 238 -17.85 4.13 -19.20
N GLY A 239 -17.99 4.14 -20.52
CA GLY A 239 -17.09 3.43 -21.46
C GLY A 239 -17.77 2.33 -22.27
N THR A 240 -16.98 1.66 -23.12
CA THR A 240 -17.38 0.59 -24.03
C THR A 240 -17.32 -0.81 -23.39
N GLY A 241 -16.55 -1.00 -22.33
CA GLY A 241 -16.45 -2.26 -21.56
C GLY A 241 -17.69 -2.56 -20.69
N TRP A 242 -18.88 -2.16 -21.12
CA TRP A 242 -20.16 -2.40 -20.45
C TRP A 242 -21.20 -2.95 -21.42
N GLU A 243 -21.61 -4.21 -21.25
CA GLU A 243 -22.78 -4.79 -21.94
C GLU A 243 -24.05 -4.67 -21.09
N ASP A 244 -25.22 -4.66 -21.72
CA ASP A 244 -26.53 -4.74 -21.06
C ASP A 244 -26.97 -6.22 -20.97
N PRO A 245 -27.28 -6.79 -19.78
CA PRO A 245 -27.52 -6.13 -18.50
C PRO A 245 -26.32 -6.07 -17.55
N LYS A 246 -25.53 -5.00 -17.67
CA LYS A 246 -24.61 -4.46 -16.66
C LYS A 246 -23.50 -5.41 -16.22
N ILE A 247 -22.71 -5.90 -17.17
CA ILE A 247 -21.49 -6.70 -16.93
C ILE A 247 -20.27 -6.08 -17.61
N VAL A 248 -19.08 -6.26 -17.01
CA VAL A 248 -17.79 -5.81 -17.55
C VAL A 248 -17.42 -6.64 -18.78
N THR A 249 -17.23 -6.00 -19.93
CA THR A 249 -16.87 -6.64 -21.21
C THR A 249 -15.55 -6.12 -21.78
N ALA A 250 -15.08 -6.73 -22.88
CA ALA A 250 -13.86 -6.26 -23.53
C ALA A 250 -14.06 -4.88 -24.18
N GLY A 251 -13.18 -3.94 -23.86
CA GLY A 251 -13.31 -2.51 -24.16
C GLY A 251 -12.71 -1.66 -23.05
N ASP A 252 -13.03 -0.36 -23.06
CA ASP A 252 -12.54 0.61 -22.08
C ASP A 252 -13.64 0.95 -21.08
N ILE A 253 -13.29 1.05 -19.78
CA ILE A 253 -14.13 1.65 -18.74
C ILE A 253 -13.46 2.95 -18.29
N LEU A 254 -14.11 4.08 -18.57
CA LEU A 254 -13.68 5.40 -18.09
C LEU A 254 -14.23 5.62 -16.68
N VAL A 255 -13.32 5.85 -15.72
CA VAL A 255 -13.63 6.32 -14.36
C VAL A 255 -13.16 7.78 -14.26
N GLN A 256 -14.08 8.69 -13.94
CA GLN A 256 -13.80 10.13 -13.88
C GLN A 256 -14.50 10.75 -12.67
N ALA A 257 -13.81 11.60 -11.91
CA ALA A 257 -14.42 12.42 -10.86
C ALA A 257 -15.46 13.39 -11.43
N GLN A 258 -16.59 13.60 -10.73
CA GLN A 258 -17.51 14.67 -11.09
C GLN A 258 -16.84 16.05 -10.92
N ILE A 259 -17.34 17.04 -11.66
CA ILE A 259 -16.83 18.43 -11.58
C ILE A 259 -17.04 19.01 -10.17
N ASP A 260 -18.17 18.66 -9.54
CA ASP A 260 -18.63 19.06 -8.21
C ASP A 260 -18.28 18.06 -7.09
N ALA A 261 -17.68 16.91 -7.40
CA ALA A 261 -17.23 15.94 -6.39
C ALA A 261 -16.29 16.61 -5.37
N PRO A 262 -16.61 16.68 -4.07
CA PRO A 262 -15.85 17.50 -3.12
C PRO A 262 -14.39 17.05 -2.99
N TRP A 263 -14.14 15.74 -2.86
CA TRP A 263 -12.83 15.18 -2.49
C TRP A 263 -11.84 14.99 -3.65
N ILE A 264 -12.36 14.68 -4.85
CA ILE A 264 -11.59 14.11 -5.97
C ILE A 264 -11.63 14.94 -7.24
N THR A 265 -10.60 14.77 -8.06
CA THR A 265 -10.44 15.27 -9.43
C THR A 265 -9.72 14.21 -10.27
N GLY A 266 -9.53 14.45 -11.56
CA GLY A 266 -8.85 13.51 -12.45
C GLY A 266 -9.74 12.39 -13.00
N LYS A 267 -9.10 11.47 -13.71
CA LYS A 267 -9.74 10.32 -14.38
C LYS A 267 -8.71 9.30 -14.88
N PHE A 268 -9.13 8.04 -14.97
CA PHE A 268 -8.36 6.94 -15.55
C PHE A 268 -9.24 6.03 -16.44
N ASN A 269 -8.61 5.17 -17.24
CA ASN A 269 -9.29 4.16 -18.04
C ASN A 269 -8.82 2.77 -17.62
N LEU A 270 -9.75 1.84 -17.44
CA LEU A 270 -9.46 0.41 -17.31
C LEU A 270 -9.70 -0.25 -18.66
N HIS A 271 -8.69 -0.94 -19.19
CA HIS A 271 -8.74 -1.61 -20.49
C HIS A 271 -8.88 -3.11 -20.34
N PHE A 272 -9.85 -3.72 -21.03
CA PHE A 272 -10.12 -5.15 -20.97
C PHE A 272 -9.99 -5.79 -22.36
N ASP A 273 -8.96 -6.61 -22.54
CA ASP A 273 -8.77 -7.43 -23.74
C ASP A 273 -9.73 -8.63 -23.81
N LYS A 274 -10.07 -9.07 -25.02
CA LYS A 274 -10.79 -10.34 -25.21
C LYS A 274 -9.87 -11.52 -24.88
N ILE A 275 -10.41 -12.53 -24.19
CA ILE A 275 -9.65 -13.73 -23.80
C ILE A 275 -9.27 -14.54 -25.05
N ASN A 276 -7.98 -14.71 -25.29
CA ASN A 276 -7.47 -15.43 -26.45
C ASN A 276 -7.55 -16.95 -26.24
N ILE A 277 -8.52 -17.61 -26.86
CA ILE A 277 -8.75 -19.05 -26.71
C ILE A 277 -7.75 -19.94 -27.48
N THR A 278 -6.80 -19.37 -28.24
CA THR A 278 -5.85 -20.14 -29.08
C THR A 278 -5.06 -21.20 -28.30
N ASN A 279 -4.74 -20.93 -27.04
CA ASN A 279 -4.00 -21.85 -26.16
C ASN A 279 -4.92 -22.81 -25.34
N THR A 280 -6.22 -22.87 -25.64
CA THR A 280 -7.19 -23.70 -24.89
C THR A 280 -6.97 -25.18 -25.15
N GLN A 281 -6.30 -25.86 -24.23
CA GLN A 281 -6.20 -27.32 -24.26
C GLN A 281 -7.47 -27.96 -23.69
N VAL A 282 -8.25 -28.63 -24.54
CA VAL A 282 -9.26 -29.62 -24.11
C VAL A 282 -8.51 -30.86 -23.66
N VAL A 283 -8.13 -30.89 -22.38
CA VAL A 283 -7.35 -31.99 -21.79
C VAL A 283 -8.21 -33.25 -21.67
N GLY A 284 -8.15 -34.07 -22.72
CA GLY A 284 -8.70 -35.43 -22.77
C GLY A 284 -10.16 -35.55 -23.17
N GLY A 285 -10.51 -36.68 -23.79
CA GLY A 285 -11.89 -37.14 -23.90
C GLY A 285 -12.72 -36.55 -25.05
N ILE A 286 -12.11 -36.18 -26.18
CA ILE A 286 -12.82 -36.25 -27.47
C ILE A 286 -12.50 -37.60 -28.11
N ASP A 287 -13.22 -38.61 -27.62
CA ASP A 287 -13.22 -39.98 -28.15
C ASP A 287 -14.12 -40.04 -29.41
N ALA A 288 -13.75 -40.86 -30.40
CA ALA A 288 -14.60 -41.12 -31.57
C ALA A 288 -15.93 -41.82 -31.18
N GLY A 289 -16.97 -41.64 -32.00
CA GLY A 289 -18.32 -42.12 -31.72
C GLY A 289 -19.16 -41.21 -30.81
N MET A 290 -18.59 -40.14 -30.25
CA MET A 290 -19.38 -39.11 -29.53
C MET A 290 -20.26 -38.29 -30.47
N LYS A 291 -21.37 -37.77 -29.91
CA LYS A 291 -22.27 -36.85 -30.60
C LYS A 291 -21.77 -35.41 -30.57
N SER A 292 -22.11 -34.65 -31.61
CA SER A 292 -21.82 -33.20 -31.71
C SER A 292 -22.16 -32.42 -30.43
N ALA A 293 -23.37 -32.58 -29.88
CA ALA A 293 -23.83 -31.87 -28.68
C ALA A 293 -22.99 -32.14 -27.42
N ASP A 294 -22.50 -33.38 -27.24
CA ASP A 294 -21.65 -33.78 -26.11
C ASP A 294 -20.25 -33.18 -26.23
N VAL A 295 -19.74 -33.08 -27.48
CA VAL A 295 -18.46 -32.46 -27.79
C VAL A 295 -18.51 -30.94 -27.59
N GLU A 296 -19.55 -30.26 -28.07
CA GLU A 296 -19.76 -28.84 -27.78
C GLU A 296 -19.87 -28.54 -26.28
N ALA A 297 -20.47 -29.43 -25.50
CA ALA A 297 -20.54 -29.28 -24.04
C ALA A 297 -19.15 -29.38 -23.40
N LYS A 298 -18.30 -30.32 -23.85
CA LYS A 298 -16.90 -30.41 -23.41
C LYS A 298 -16.04 -29.22 -23.86
N ILE A 299 -16.29 -28.68 -25.06
CA ILE A 299 -15.62 -27.46 -25.55
C ILE A 299 -16.00 -26.28 -24.65
N LEU A 300 -17.30 -26.05 -24.42
CA LEU A 300 -17.82 -25.01 -23.55
C LEU A 300 -17.20 -25.09 -22.14
N VAL A 301 -17.23 -26.26 -21.51
CA VAL A 301 -16.68 -26.46 -20.15
C VAL A 301 -15.18 -26.17 -20.07
N ASN A 302 -14.40 -26.42 -21.13
CA ASN A 302 -12.96 -26.10 -21.12
C ASN A 302 -12.68 -24.62 -21.40
N ILE A 303 -13.50 -23.93 -22.18
CA ILE A 303 -13.44 -22.47 -22.34
C ILE A 303 -13.87 -21.79 -21.02
N GLN A 304 -14.91 -22.30 -20.36
CA GLN A 304 -15.41 -21.79 -19.08
C GLN A 304 -14.43 -21.94 -17.90
N LYS A 305 -13.40 -22.80 -18.00
CA LYS A 305 -12.28 -22.83 -17.04
C LYS A 305 -11.43 -21.55 -17.06
N GLN A 306 -11.43 -20.81 -18.17
CA GLN A 306 -10.74 -19.53 -18.31
C GLN A 306 -11.70 -18.35 -18.03
N ALA A 307 -12.97 -18.47 -18.42
CA ALA A 307 -13.99 -17.45 -18.16
C ALA A 307 -15.41 -18.08 -18.04
N PRO A 308 -15.91 -18.30 -16.81
CA PRO A 308 -17.16 -19.04 -16.55
C PRO A 308 -18.44 -18.49 -17.22
N TRP A 309 -18.47 -17.21 -17.55
CA TRP A 309 -19.62 -16.51 -18.16
C TRP A 309 -19.79 -16.79 -19.67
N ILE A 310 -18.77 -17.35 -20.35
CA ILE A 310 -18.84 -17.65 -21.79
C ILE A 310 -19.91 -18.71 -22.06
N THR A 311 -20.60 -18.61 -23.21
CA THR A 311 -21.68 -19.50 -23.62
C THR A 311 -21.46 -20.11 -25.02
N LYS A 312 -22.41 -20.92 -25.51
CA LYS A 312 -22.41 -21.40 -26.92
C LYS A 312 -22.67 -20.29 -27.95
N VAL A 313 -23.13 -19.09 -27.56
CA VAL A 313 -23.31 -18.00 -28.53
C VAL A 313 -21.96 -17.39 -28.96
N ASP A 314 -20.90 -17.63 -28.19
CA ASP A 314 -19.60 -16.97 -28.34
C ASP A 314 -18.63 -17.65 -29.30
N PHE A 315 -18.75 -18.96 -29.51
CA PHE A 315 -17.86 -19.72 -30.39
C PHE A 315 -18.62 -20.46 -31.48
N LYS A 316 -17.93 -20.88 -32.54
CA LYS A 316 -18.43 -21.71 -33.65
C LYS A 316 -17.46 -22.87 -33.88
N THR A 317 -17.98 -24.05 -34.21
CA THR A 317 -17.17 -25.23 -34.54
C THR A 317 -17.18 -25.50 -36.04
N LEU A 318 -16.05 -25.94 -36.58
CA LEU A 318 -15.89 -26.43 -37.96
C LEU A 318 -15.36 -27.87 -37.92
N GLY A 319 -15.76 -28.71 -38.89
CA GLY A 319 -15.40 -30.13 -38.92
C GLY A 319 -16.20 -31.02 -37.97
N LEU A 320 -16.99 -30.45 -37.06
CA LEU A 320 -17.86 -31.20 -36.14
C LEU A 320 -19.05 -31.82 -36.91
N LYS A 321 -19.09 -33.15 -36.94
CA LYS A 321 -20.19 -33.97 -37.51
C LYS A 321 -21.13 -34.44 -36.40
N ASP A 322 -22.33 -34.92 -36.77
CA ASP A 322 -23.29 -35.49 -35.83
C ASP A 322 -22.71 -36.63 -34.97
N VAL A 323 -21.83 -37.45 -35.57
CA VAL A 323 -21.02 -38.46 -34.89
C VAL A 323 -19.56 -38.31 -35.33
N VAL A 324 -18.69 -38.05 -34.37
CA VAL A 324 -17.27 -37.72 -34.61
C VAL A 324 -16.47 -38.97 -35.00
N GLN A 325 -15.62 -38.87 -36.03
CA GLN A 325 -14.80 -39.97 -36.53
C GLN A 325 -13.38 -39.94 -35.94
N GLU A 326 -12.65 -41.05 -36.03
CA GLU A 326 -11.21 -41.07 -35.70
C GLU A 326 -10.43 -40.10 -36.61
N GLN A 327 -9.43 -39.41 -36.05
CA GLN A 327 -8.57 -38.44 -36.75
C GLN A 327 -9.28 -37.19 -37.31
N ASP A 328 -10.59 -37.01 -37.06
CA ASP A 328 -11.24 -35.73 -37.33
C ASP A 328 -10.52 -34.59 -36.60
N THR A 329 -10.39 -33.45 -37.26
CA THR A 329 -9.93 -32.20 -36.65
C THR A 329 -11.11 -31.25 -36.55
N ILE A 330 -11.47 -30.89 -35.32
CA ILE A 330 -12.54 -29.93 -35.03
C ILE A 330 -11.88 -28.60 -34.68
N THR A 331 -12.07 -27.58 -35.52
CA THR A 331 -11.57 -26.22 -35.23
C THR A 331 -12.65 -25.45 -34.46
N VAL A 332 -12.28 -24.84 -33.35
CA VAL A 332 -13.14 -24.00 -32.52
C VAL A 332 -12.71 -22.57 -32.69
N PHE A 333 -13.56 -21.72 -33.27
CA PHE A 333 -13.30 -20.30 -33.46
C PHE A 333 -14.14 -19.49 -32.48
N ALA A 334 -13.59 -18.39 -31.94
CA ALA A 334 -14.42 -17.30 -31.47
C ALA A 334 -15.33 -16.80 -32.61
N LYS A 335 -16.56 -16.39 -32.30
CA LYS A 335 -17.38 -15.61 -33.23
C LYS A 335 -16.92 -14.17 -33.19
N ASP A 336 -16.92 -13.53 -34.34
CA ASP A 336 -16.58 -12.12 -34.55
C ASP A 336 -17.48 -11.19 -33.69
N THR A 337 -18.70 -11.65 -33.41
CA THR A 337 -19.71 -11.00 -32.56
C THR A 337 -19.54 -11.25 -31.05
N SER A 338 -18.63 -12.11 -30.60
CA SER A 338 -18.42 -12.32 -29.16
C SER A 338 -17.67 -11.13 -28.55
N GLN A 339 -18.14 -10.65 -27.40
CA GLN A 339 -17.47 -9.61 -26.62
C GLN A 339 -16.44 -10.17 -25.64
N TRP A 340 -16.27 -11.49 -25.60
CA TRP A 340 -15.56 -12.20 -24.54
C TRP A 340 -14.26 -12.86 -24.98
N ILE A 341 -14.24 -13.40 -26.21
CA ILE A 341 -13.15 -14.24 -26.70
C ILE A 341 -12.66 -13.86 -28.09
N THR A 342 -11.41 -14.22 -28.38
CA THR A 342 -10.75 -14.06 -29.67
C THR A 342 -9.86 -15.27 -30.00
N GLY A 343 -9.49 -15.44 -31.26
CA GLY A 343 -8.66 -16.55 -31.74
C GLY A 343 -9.42 -17.86 -31.96
N ASP A 344 -8.66 -18.92 -32.26
CA ASP A 344 -9.17 -20.25 -32.58
C ASP A 344 -8.21 -21.36 -32.14
N PHE A 345 -8.73 -22.56 -31.87
CA PHE A 345 -7.91 -23.72 -31.53
C PHE A 345 -8.41 -25.00 -32.20
N ASN A 346 -7.49 -25.93 -32.45
CA ASN A 346 -7.76 -27.19 -33.13
C ASN A 346 -7.81 -28.36 -32.16
N LEU A 347 -8.81 -29.23 -32.35
CA LEU A 347 -9.05 -30.43 -31.56
C LEU A 347 -8.88 -31.66 -32.43
N ILE A 348 -7.78 -32.38 -32.23
CA ILE A 348 -7.51 -33.65 -32.89
C ILE A 348 -8.26 -34.75 -32.13
N VAL A 349 -9.14 -35.46 -32.83
CA VAL A 349 -9.89 -36.59 -32.27
C VAL A 349 -8.98 -37.80 -32.20
N ILE A 350 -8.55 -38.15 -30.99
CA ILE A 350 -7.62 -39.25 -30.76
C ILE A 350 -8.38 -40.59 -30.89
N PRO A 351 -7.88 -41.56 -31.68
CA PRO A 351 -8.49 -42.89 -31.81
C PRO A 351 -8.32 -43.72 -30.54
N THR A 352 -9.19 -43.48 -29.55
CA THR A 352 -9.22 -44.15 -28.25
C THR A 352 -10.05 -45.44 -28.26
N LYS A 353 -9.91 -46.30 -29.29
CA LYS A 353 -10.58 -47.62 -29.35
C LYS A 353 -10.32 -48.38 -28.04
N ARG A 354 -11.37 -48.56 -27.24
CA ARG A 354 -11.25 -49.18 -25.91
C ARG A 354 -11.08 -50.68 -26.08
N ASP A 355 -10.07 -51.22 -25.43
CA ASP A 355 -9.78 -52.65 -25.52
C ASP A 355 -10.84 -53.45 -24.74
N LEU A 356 -11.46 -54.42 -25.42
CA LEU A 356 -12.41 -55.36 -24.83
C LEU A 356 -11.69 -56.57 -24.22
N THR A 357 -10.38 -56.74 -24.48
CA THR A 357 -9.59 -57.86 -23.98
C THR A 357 -9.61 -57.93 -22.46
N GLY A 358 -9.91 -59.12 -21.91
CA GLY A 358 -10.03 -59.33 -20.47
C GLY A 358 -11.29 -58.71 -19.83
N LEU A 359 -12.32 -58.40 -20.60
CA LEU A 359 -13.65 -58.10 -20.06
C LEU A 359 -14.32 -59.40 -19.56
N VAL A 360 -14.97 -59.34 -18.40
CA VAL A 360 -15.57 -60.49 -17.69
C VAL A 360 -17.06 -60.19 -17.42
N ILE A 361 -17.92 -61.21 -17.53
CA ILE A 361 -19.37 -61.11 -17.30
C ILE A 361 -19.86 -62.35 -16.51
N ASP A 362 -19.70 -62.33 -15.19
CA ASP A 362 -20.03 -63.45 -14.29
C ASP A 362 -21.54 -63.62 -14.03
N SER A 363 -22.39 -62.76 -14.60
CA SER A 363 -23.84 -62.74 -14.34
C SER A 363 -24.67 -63.65 -15.23
N ILE A 364 -24.08 -64.22 -16.29
CA ILE A 364 -24.79 -65.11 -17.23
C ILE A 364 -24.93 -66.51 -16.63
N LYS A 365 -26.14 -67.07 -16.68
CA LYS A 365 -26.47 -68.38 -16.09
C LYS A 365 -26.86 -69.39 -17.16
N VAL A 366 -26.66 -70.67 -16.86
CA VAL A 366 -27.26 -71.78 -17.61
C VAL A 366 -28.78 -71.59 -17.64
N GLY A 367 -29.39 -71.72 -18.82
CA GLY A 367 -30.81 -71.43 -19.05
C GLY A 367 -31.14 -69.98 -19.44
N ALA A 368 -30.17 -69.06 -19.40
CA ALA A 368 -30.37 -67.68 -19.87
C ALA A 368 -30.72 -67.65 -21.38
N SER A 369 -31.55 -66.68 -21.76
CA SER A 369 -31.96 -66.50 -23.17
C SER A 369 -30.90 -65.73 -23.97
N ALA A 370 -30.85 -65.93 -25.29
CA ALA A 370 -29.94 -65.17 -26.15
C ALA A 370 -30.08 -63.64 -25.96
N VAL A 371 -31.31 -63.13 -25.87
CA VAL A 371 -31.62 -61.69 -25.72
C VAL A 371 -31.09 -61.13 -24.39
N GLU A 372 -31.22 -61.89 -23.30
CA GLU A 372 -30.70 -61.54 -21.97
C GLU A 372 -29.17 -61.44 -21.99
N VAL A 373 -28.50 -62.40 -22.65
CA VAL A 373 -27.04 -62.44 -22.79
C VAL A 373 -26.53 -61.30 -23.66
N GLU A 374 -27.17 -61.01 -24.81
CA GLU A 374 -26.85 -59.83 -25.62
C GLU A 374 -27.00 -58.53 -24.83
N MET A 375 -28.00 -58.44 -23.95
CA MET A 375 -28.24 -57.27 -23.10
C MET A 375 -27.10 -57.08 -22.08
N LEU A 376 -26.67 -58.16 -21.43
CA LEU A 376 -25.53 -58.15 -20.49
C LEU A 376 -24.20 -57.82 -21.20
N ILE A 377 -23.95 -58.41 -22.38
CA ILE A 377 -22.78 -58.08 -23.21
C ILE A 377 -22.79 -56.61 -23.60
N TYR A 378 -23.92 -56.07 -24.08
CA TYR A 378 -24.04 -54.67 -24.46
C TYR A 378 -23.79 -53.72 -23.27
N VAL A 379 -24.33 -54.02 -22.09
CA VAL A 379 -24.08 -53.24 -20.87
C VAL A 379 -22.61 -53.26 -20.49
N ALA A 380 -21.96 -54.43 -20.46
CA ALA A 380 -20.56 -54.54 -20.10
C ALA A 380 -19.63 -53.86 -21.12
N VAL A 381 -19.88 -54.04 -22.42
CA VAL A 381 -19.15 -53.35 -23.50
C VAL A 381 -19.32 -51.83 -23.38
N ARG A 382 -20.52 -51.33 -23.05
CA ARG A 382 -20.72 -49.88 -22.83
C ARG A 382 -20.11 -49.35 -21.54
N LEU A 383 -19.96 -50.16 -20.49
CA LEU A 383 -19.19 -49.77 -19.29
C LEU A 383 -17.68 -49.66 -19.60
N ARG A 384 -17.16 -50.46 -20.53
CA ARG A 384 -15.76 -50.37 -21.01
C ARG A 384 -15.56 -49.27 -22.06
N SER A 385 -16.57 -49.03 -22.91
CA SER A 385 -16.55 -48.04 -23.99
C SER A 385 -17.91 -47.32 -24.10
N PRO A 386 -18.08 -46.15 -23.47
CA PRO A 386 -19.39 -45.47 -23.33
C PRO A 386 -20.15 -45.23 -24.63
N PHE A 387 -19.46 -45.09 -25.76
CA PHE A 387 -20.04 -44.77 -27.06
C PHE A 387 -20.25 -46.00 -27.96
N ALA A 388 -19.81 -47.19 -27.53
CA ALA A 388 -20.00 -48.42 -28.29
C ALA A 388 -21.48 -48.81 -28.44
N THR A 389 -21.82 -49.31 -29.62
CA THR A 389 -23.15 -49.79 -29.99
C THR A 389 -23.12 -51.29 -30.27
N ARG A 390 -24.29 -51.91 -30.47
CA ARG A 390 -24.38 -53.29 -30.98
C ARG A 390 -23.77 -53.46 -32.39
N ASN A 391 -23.49 -52.36 -33.11
CA ASN A 391 -22.83 -52.41 -34.41
C ASN A 391 -21.29 -52.46 -34.30
N ASP A 392 -20.69 -52.16 -33.15
CA ASP A 392 -19.23 -52.09 -32.97
C ASP A 392 -18.56 -53.46 -32.72
N TYR A 393 -19.33 -54.52 -32.45
CA TYR A 393 -18.81 -55.85 -32.16
C TYR A 393 -19.68 -56.96 -32.77
N THR A 394 -19.14 -58.17 -32.84
CA THR A 394 -19.88 -59.41 -33.17
C THR A 394 -19.93 -60.32 -31.94
N ILE A 395 -21.00 -61.11 -31.83
CA ILE A 395 -21.11 -62.19 -30.84
C ILE A 395 -21.14 -63.51 -31.63
N THR A 396 -20.32 -64.48 -31.23
CA THR A 396 -20.32 -65.84 -31.78
C THR A 396 -20.42 -66.86 -30.65
N GLY A 397 -20.90 -68.07 -30.96
CA GLY A 397 -21.15 -69.13 -29.95
C GLY A 397 -22.42 -68.95 -29.10
N LEU A 398 -23.23 -67.91 -29.35
CA LEU A 398 -24.47 -67.68 -28.61
C LEU A 398 -25.63 -68.54 -29.14
N ASN A 399 -26.05 -69.52 -28.34
CA ASN A 399 -27.24 -70.33 -28.57
C ASN A 399 -28.53 -69.59 -28.16
N LEU A 400 -29.70 -70.04 -28.67
CA LEU A 400 -31.03 -69.54 -28.26
C LEU A 400 -31.25 -69.61 -26.73
N THR A 401 -30.67 -70.63 -26.09
CA THR A 401 -30.65 -70.83 -24.64
C THR A 401 -29.28 -71.34 -24.25
N VAL A 402 -28.67 -70.70 -23.25
CA VAL A 402 -27.30 -70.98 -22.78
C VAL A 402 -27.21 -72.32 -22.04
N LYS A 403 -26.16 -73.09 -22.31
CA LYS A 403 -25.84 -74.36 -21.65
C LYS A 403 -24.50 -74.30 -20.91
N SER A 404 -24.33 -75.16 -19.91
CA SER A 404 -23.01 -75.45 -19.33
C SER A 404 -22.08 -75.98 -20.43
N GLY A 405 -20.85 -75.46 -20.48
CA GLY A 405 -19.88 -75.74 -21.54
C GLY A 405 -19.98 -74.82 -22.77
N ASP A 406 -21.00 -73.95 -22.89
CA ASP A 406 -21.04 -72.96 -23.97
C ASP A 406 -19.89 -71.95 -23.83
N VAL A 407 -19.31 -71.56 -24.97
CA VAL A 407 -18.25 -70.54 -25.06
C VAL A 407 -18.71 -69.45 -26.02
N ILE A 408 -18.97 -68.26 -25.48
CA ILE A 408 -19.48 -67.10 -26.23
C ILE A 408 -18.31 -66.14 -26.44
N THR A 409 -17.99 -65.82 -27.68
CA THR A 409 -16.87 -64.92 -28.03
C THR A 409 -17.42 -63.59 -28.55
N VAL A 410 -16.88 -62.49 -28.02
CA VAL A 410 -17.28 -61.12 -28.35
C VAL A 410 -16.07 -60.39 -28.92
N THR A 411 -16.07 -60.18 -30.24
CA THR A 411 -14.95 -59.61 -30.99
C THR A 411 -15.33 -58.22 -31.51
N ALA A 412 -14.52 -57.21 -31.23
CA ALA A 412 -14.70 -55.88 -31.82
C ALA A 412 -14.53 -55.93 -33.34
N LYS A 413 -15.41 -55.27 -34.10
CA LYS A 413 -15.26 -55.18 -35.56
C LYS A 413 -14.10 -54.25 -35.89
N GLU A 414 -13.36 -54.56 -36.95
CA GLU A 414 -12.28 -53.70 -37.47
C GLU A 414 -12.75 -52.26 -37.75
N ALA A 415 -13.95 -52.13 -38.33
CA ALA A 415 -14.63 -50.88 -38.62
C ALA A 415 -15.28 -50.19 -37.39
N SER A 416 -15.12 -50.74 -36.18
CA SER A 416 -15.50 -50.04 -34.94
C SER A 416 -14.61 -48.84 -34.72
N LEU A 417 -15.19 -47.70 -34.34
CA LEU A 417 -14.47 -46.48 -33.94
C LEU A 417 -14.28 -46.42 -32.41
N THR A 418 -14.90 -47.34 -31.67
CA THR A 418 -15.07 -47.24 -30.21
C THR A 418 -14.44 -48.40 -29.44
N THR A 419 -14.18 -49.53 -30.11
CA THR A 419 -13.72 -50.79 -29.50
C THR A 419 -12.63 -51.47 -30.33
N LYS A 420 -11.80 -52.27 -29.65
CA LYS A 420 -10.82 -53.20 -30.27
C LYS A 420 -10.65 -54.44 -29.39
N GLY A 421 -9.98 -55.47 -29.92
CA GLY A 421 -9.73 -56.72 -29.20
C GLY A 421 -11.00 -57.56 -29.00
N GLU A 422 -10.91 -58.60 -28.16
CA GLU A 422 -11.99 -59.55 -27.95
C GLU A 422 -11.94 -60.22 -26.57
N PHE A 423 -13.07 -60.76 -26.12
CA PHE A 423 -13.14 -61.57 -24.90
C PHE A 423 -14.03 -62.80 -25.07
N THR A 424 -13.77 -63.81 -24.25
CA THR A 424 -14.54 -65.07 -24.23
C THR A 424 -15.23 -65.24 -22.88
N ILE A 425 -16.52 -65.55 -22.92
CA ILE A 425 -17.32 -65.91 -21.76
C ILE A 425 -17.45 -67.43 -21.78
N LYS A 426 -17.02 -68.10 -20.71
CA LYS A 426 -17.16 -69.56 -20.54
C LYS A 426 -18.25 -69.83 -19.52
N ILE A 427 -19.24 -70.61 -19.92
CA ILE A 427 -20.36 -70.97 -19.04
C ILE A 427 -20.03 -72.27 -18.34
N ASN A 428 -20.04 -72.24 -17.00
CA ASN A 428 -19.82 -73.40 -16.13
C ASN A 428 -21.17 -73.92 -15.64
#